data_AF-A0A421JW18-F1
#
_entry.id   AF-A0A421JW18-F1
#
_cell.length_a   1.000
_cell.length_b   1.000
_cell.length_c   1.000
_cell.angle_alpha   90.00
_cell.angle_beta   90.00
_cell.angle_gamma   90.00
#
_symmetry.space_group_name_H-M   'P 1'
#
loop_
_entity.id
_entity.type
_entity.pdbx_description
1 polymer ?
#
loop_
_entity_poly.entity_id
_entity_poly.type
_entity_poly.pdbx_seq_one_letter_code
_entity_poly.pdbx_strand_id
1 'polypeptide(L)'
;MFAIAKSLPKTQFFTSTLRNSLRTYVAVGEKLPSINLFESSPGNAVDLSEETKSGKTIVIGAPGAFSPACNSTHVPGYIKHLRAFNDKGYQKFFVVSVNDPFVTKNWGEYLLHHTVAGHQVRFLADPAGEFTKELGLLFDATKVFGNERSKRYTFLLEDGVITKTFIEPDGVSVDVSDANKVLEELFDISYSRSSGPGGQKVNKTSSKATIALGPGQWLIPATCYWIPQPIQHQLKENKIRYETKVGGLLIQSDVFRSRDDNASECFKKLLDEIKSKVYFPGEISEEDKQKWERLEKLSKERRKLQKKQHSEKKKSRSKNFDW
;
A
#
# COMPACT_ATOMS: atom_id res chain seq x y z
N MET A 1 32.07 -57.06 55.35
CA MET A 1 31.85 -56.44 54.03
C MET A 1 30.38 -56.05 53.89
N PHE A 2 30.02 -54.81 54.26
CA PHE A 2 28.69 -54.26 53.98
C PHE A 2 28.88 -52.84 53.46
N ALA A 3 28.66 -52.65 52.16
CA ALA A 3 28.73 -51.37 51.48
C ALA A 3 27.38 -50.66 51.60
N ILE A 4 27.36 -49.49 52.24
CA ILE A 4 26.18 -48.61 52.32
C ILE A 4 26.19 -47.71 51.08
N ALA A 5 25.34 -48.02 50.11
CA ALA A 5 25.12 -47.16 48.95
C ALA A 5 24.25 -45.97 49.37
N LYS A 6 24.86 -44.77 49.43
CA LYS A 6 24.11 -43.51 49.58
C LYS A 6 23.48 -43.14 48.23
N SER A 7 22.15 -43.18 48.14
CA SER A 7 21.42 -42.69 46.97
C SER A 7 21.46 -41.16 46.91
N LEU A 8 21.99 -40.60 45.83
CA LEU A 8 21.88 -39.18 45.51
C LEU A 8 20.41 -38.83 45.18
N PRO A 9 19.87 -37.70 45.66
CA PRO A 9 18.54 -37.27 45.28
C PRO A 9 18.55 -36.89 43.79
N LYS A 10 17.62 -37.46 43.02
CA LYS A 10 17.37 -37.07 41.63
C LYS A 10 16.96 -35.61 41.63
N THR A 11 17.86 -34.72 41.20
CA THR A 11 17.52 -33.34 40.84
C THR A 11 16.54 -33.42 39.66
N GLN A 12 15.25 -33.27 39.95
CA GLN A 12 14.27 -32.97 38.93
C GLN A 12 14.64 -31.60 38.36
N PHE A 13 15.20 -31.61 37.15
CA PHE A 13 15.25 -30.42 36.33
C PHE A 13 13.79 -30.04 36.06
N PHE A 14 13.26 -29.11 36.85
CA PHE A 14 12.12 -28.32 36.42
C PHE A 14 12.59 -27.59 35.17
N THR A 15 12.26 -28.15 34.00
CA THR A 15 12.20 -27.36 32.77
C THR A 15 11.10 -26.34 33.04
N SER A 16 11.52 -25.19 33.56
CA SER A 16 10.73 -23.97 33.55
C SER A 16 10.38 -23.72 32.09
N THR A 17 9.24 -24.23 31.66
CA THR A 17 8.51 -23.65 30.55
C THR A 17 8.16 -22.26 31.04
N LEU A 18 9.05 -21.31 30.77
CA LEU A 18 8.71 -19.90 30.74
C LEU A 18 7.52 -19.81 29.78
N ARG A 19 6.30 -19.91 30.32
CA ARG A 19 5.11 -19.38 29.66
C ARG A 19 5.43 -17.92 29.47
N ASN A 20 5.83 -17.58 28.25
CA ASN A 20 5.89 -16.22 27.74
C ASN A 20 4.74 -15.45 28.38
N SER A 21 5.04 -14.27 28.92
CA SER A 21 4.04 -13.27 29.29
C SER A 21 2.89 -13.31 28.29
N LEU A 22 1.66 -13.52 28.77
CA LEU A 22 0.45 -13.61 27.95
C LEU A 22 0.54 -12.62 26.78
N ARG A 23 0.74 -13.14 25.57
CA ARG A 23 0.82 -12.30 24.37
C ARG A 23 -0.56 -11.65 24.20
N THR A 24 -0.58 -10.33 24.04
CA THR A 24 -1.85 -9.59 23.96
C THR A 24 -2.55 -9.84 22.63
N TYR A 25 -1.81 -10.04 21.53
CA TYR A 25 -2.31 -10.29 20.19
C TYR A 25 -1.38 -11.21 19.39
N VAL A 26 -1.89 -11.77 18.29
CA VAL A 26 -1.07 -12.46 17.27
C VAL A 26 0.08 -11.57 16.77
N ALA A 27 1.26 -12.17 16.56
CA ALA A 27 2.46 -11.45 16.16
C ALA A 27 2.80 -11.63 14.67
N VAL A 28 3.59 -10.68 14.14
CA VAL A 28 4.22 -10.82 12.83
C VAL A 28 5.12 -12.07 12.82
N GLY A 29 5.01 -12.87 11.75
CA GLY A 29 5.71 -14.14 11.57
C GLY A 29 4.92 -15.37 12.00
N GLU A 30 3.75 -15.21 12.63
CA GLU A 30 2.87 -16.32 13.01
C GLU A 30 1.90 -16.69 11.87
N LYS A 31 1.36 -17.91 11.95
CA LYS A 31 0.30 -18.38 11.05
C LYS A 31 -1.06 -18.14 11.68
N LEU A 32 -2.09 -18.03 10.84
CA LEU A 32 -3.47 -17.97 11.34
C LEU A 32 -3.87 -19.30 12.00
N PRO A 33 -4.72 -19.26 13.04
CA PRO A 33 -5.25 -20.46 13.65
C PRO A 33 -6.18 -21.19 12.67
N SER A 34 -6.12 -22.53 12.68
CA SER A 34 -7.03 -23.40 11.93
C SER A 34 -8.32 -23.55 12.72
N ILE A 35 -9.24 -22.59 12.52
CA ILE A 35 -10.57 -22.55 13.12
C ILE A 35 -11.58 -22.32 12.01
N ASN A 36 -12.69 -23.06 12.06
CA ASN A 36 -13.74 -22.96 11.06
C ASN A 36 -14.51 -21.65 11.23
N LEU A 37 -14.46 -20.83 10.18
CA LEU A 37 -15.37 -19.72 9.97
C LEU A 37 -16.50 -20.15 9.02
N PHE A 38 -17.54 -19.33 8.89
CA PHE A 38 -18.71 -19.67 8.07
C PHE A 38 -18.98 -18.63 7.00
N GLU A 39 -19.23 -19.06 5.77
CA GLU A 39 -19.52 -18.17 4.64
C GLU A 39 -20.93 -18.42 4.10
N SER A 40 -21.76 -17.39 4.06
CA SER A 40 -23.15 -17.43 3.57
C SER A 40 -24.15 -18.30 4.34
N SER A 41 -23.71 -19.42 4.92
CA SER A 41 -24.54 -20.33 5.69
C SER A 41 -23.72 -21.07 6.76
N PRO A 42 -24.35 -21.57 7.84
CA PRO A 42 -23.67 -22.39 8.84
C PRO A 42 -23.12 -23.72 8.29
N GLY A 43 -23.60 -24.20 7.14
CA GLY A 43 -23.13 -25.43 6.53
C GLY A 43 -21.86 -25.28 5.68
N ASN A 44 -21.46 -24.05 5.38
CA ASN A 44 -20.30 -23.75 4.55
C ASN A 44 -19.14 -23.27 5.42
N ALA A 45 -18.40 -24.23 5.97
CA ALA A 45 -17.23 -23.98 6.79
C ALA A 45 -16.01 -23.62 5.91
N VAL A 46 -15.29 -22.59 6.31
CA VAL A 46 -14.10 -22.07 5.64
C VAL A 46 -12.99 -21.94 6.66
N ASP A 47 -11.86 -22.58 6.42
CA ASP A 47 -10.64 -22.42 7.22
C ASP A 47 -9.70 -21.40 6.53
N LEU A 48 -9.51 -20.25 7.18
CA LEU A 48 -8.62 -19.21 6.68
C LEU A 48 -7.16 -19.66 6.59
N SER A 49 -6.71 -20.53 7.49
CA SER A 49 -5.34 -21.03 7.46
C SER A 49 -5.07 -21.82 6.17
N GLU A 50 -6.09 -22.46 5.60
CA GLU A 50 -5.99 -23.20 4.34
C GLU A 50 -6.08 -22.29 3.12
N GLU A 51 -7.02 -21.36 3.15
CA GLU A 51 -7.26 -20.39 2.07
C GLU A 51 -6.07 -19.45 1.86
N THR A 52 -5.30 -19.20 2.93
CA THR A 52 -4.12 -18.32 2.92
C THR A 52 -2.80 -19.05 2.66
N LYS A 53 -2.77 -20.39 2.49
CA LYS A 53 -1.53 -21.18 2.30
C LYS A 53 -0.64 -20.70 1.17
N SER A 54 -1.21 -20.09 0.14
CA SER A 54 -0.47 -19.59 -1.02
C SER A 54 -0.95 -18.22 -1.48
N GLY A 55 0.03 -17.41 -1.88
CA GLY A 55 -0.17 -16.06 -2.39
C GLY A 55 -0.33 -15.04 -1.28
N LYS A 56 -0.60 -13.79 -1.69
CA LYS A 56 -0.78 -12.68 -0.77
C LYS A 56 -2.26 -12.45 -0.49
N THR A 57 -2.58 -12.35 0.79
CA THR A 57 -3.95 -12.23 1.29
C THR A 57 -4.07 -11.08 2.28
N ILE A 58 -5.21 -10.40 2.26
CA ILE A 58 -5.57 -9.40 3.27
C ILE A 58 -6.73 -9.92 4.09
N VAL A 59 -6.59 -9.92 5.42
CA VAL A 59 -7.66 -10.26 6.37
C VAL A 59 -8.05 -9.00 7.13
N ILE A 60 -9.33 -8.65 7.10
CA ILE A 60 -9.88 -7.43 7.68
C ILE A 60 -10.83 -7.83 8.81
N GLY A 61 -10.48 -7.46 10.04
CA GLY A 61 -11.34 -7.66 11.21
C GLY A 61 -12.27 -6.47 11.42
N ALA A 62 -13.57 -6.73 11.53
CA ALA A 62 -14.58 -5.71 11.81
C ALA A 62 -15.33 -6.02 13.12
N PRO A 63 -15.57 -5.01 13.99
CA PRO A 63 -16.35 -5.20 15.21
C PRO A 63 -17.79 -5.68 14.98
N GLY A 64 -18.40 -5.28 13.87
CA GLY A 64 -19.74 -5.73 13.54
C GLY A 64 -20.20 -5.31 12.16
N ALA A 65 -20.91 -6.23 11.51
CA ALA A 65 -21.64 -5.96 10.28
C ALA A 65 -22.63 -4.81 10.47
N PHE A 66 -22.84 -3.99 9.42
CA PHE A 66 -23.72 -2.82 9.40
C PHE A 66 -23.40 -1.68 10.39
N SER A 67 -22.34 -1.79 11.20
CA SER A 67 -21.93 -0.68 12.06
C SER A 67 -21.40 0.51 11.25
N PRO A 68 -21.60 1.77 11.71
CA PRO A 68 -21.33 2.96 10.89
C PRO A 68 -19.93 2.99 10.27
N ALA A 69 -18.89 2.85 11.09
CA ALA A 69 -17.49 2.91 10.63
C ALA A 69 -17.10 1.73 9.72
N CYS A 70 -17.66 0.54 9.96
CA CYS A 70 -17.39 -0.64 9.13
C CYS A 70 -18.07 -0.53 7.76
N ASN A 71 -19.26 0.06 7.72
CA ASN A 71 -20.11 0.13 6.53
C ASN A 71 -19.80 1.34 5.64
N SER A 72 -19.27 2.44 6.18
CA SER A 72 -18.96 3.65 5.41
C SER A 72 -17.48 3.79 5.02
N THR A 73 -16.57 3.40 5.90
CA THR A 73 -15.14 3.74 5.77
C THR A 73 -14.27 2.49 5.64
N HIS A 74 -14.28 1.59 6.64
CA HIS A 74 -13.26 0.55 6.75
C HIS A 74 -13.29 -0.44 5.57
N VAL A 75 -14.34 -1.26 5.46
CA VAL A 75 -14.45 -2.27 4.39
C VAL A 75 -14.60 -1.62 3.00
N PRO A 76 -15.44 -0.58 2.82
CA PRO A 76 -15.51 0.13 1.53
C PRO A 76 -14.18 0.74 1.09
N GLY A 77 -13.31 1.15 2.01
CA GLY A 77 -11.97 1.63 1.70
C GLY A 77 -11.16 0.58 0.95
N TYR A 78 -11.12 -0.66 1.45
CA TYR A 78 -10.46 -1.77 0.76
C TYR A 78 -11.11 -2.08 -0.58
N ILE A 79 -12.44 -2.05 -0.65
CA ILE A 79 -13.19 -2.29 -1.91
C ILE A 79 -12.82 -1.24 -2.97
N LYS A 80 -12.75 0.06 -2.60
CA LYS A 80 -12.34 1.14 -3.50
C LYS A 80 -10.91 0.98 -4.00
N HIS A 81 -10.03 0.43 -3.17
CA HIS A 81 -8.61 0.23 -3.49
C HIS A 81 -8.26 -1.21 -3.92
N LEU A 82 -9.23 -2.05 -4.30
CA LEU A 82 -8.95 -3.44 -4.71
C LEU A 82 -7.90 -3.53 -5.81
N ARG A 83 -8.01 -2.69 -6.84
CA ARG A 83 -7.05 -2.65 -7.94
C ARG A 83 -5.63 -2.39 -7.43
N ALA A 84 -5.48 -1.43 -6.53
CA ALA A 84 -4.20 -1.07 -5.93
C ALA A 84 -3.55 -2.21 -5.15
N PHE A 85 -4.36 -2.99 -4.43
CA PHE A 85 -3.88 -4.15 -3.68
C PHE A 85 -3.60 -5.36 -4.59
N ASN A 86 -4.46 -5.63 -5.57
CA ASN A 86 -4.28 -6.67 -6.59
C ASN A 86 -2.98 -6.48 -7.37
N ASP A 87 -2.70 -5.23 -7.74
CA ASP A 87 -1.49 -4.82 -8.44
C ASP A 87 -0.24 -5.11 -7.57
N LYS A 88 -0.34 -5.03 -6.24
CA LYS A 88 0.72 -5.44 -5.29
C LYS A 88 0.75 -6.96 -5.01
N GLY A 89 -0.08 -7.74 -5.69
CA GLY A 89 -0.17 -9.20 -5.59
C GLY A 89 -1.20 -9.72 -4.58
N TYR A 90 -1.88 -8.85 -3.83
CA TYR A 90 -2.92 -9.25 -2.88
C TYR A 90 -4.23 -9.50 -3.62
N GLN A 91 -4.55 -10.75 -3.90
CA GLN A 91 -5.71 -11.13 -4.73
C GLN A 91 -6.91 -11.63 -3.91
N LYS A 92 -6.66 -12.01 -2.65
CA LYS A 92 -7.66 -12.57 -1.74
C LYS A 92 -7.91 -11.60 -0.60
N PHE A 93 -9.18 -11.26 -0.35
CA PHE A 93 -9.60 -10.40 0.74
C PHE A 93 -10.65 -11.12 1.56
N PHE A 94 -10.42 -11.24 2.85
CA PHE A 94 -11.37 -11.83 3.78
C PHE A 94 -11.78 -10.80 4.82
N VAL A 95 -13.08 -10.56 4.93
CA VAL A 95 -13.66 -9.73 5.97
C VAL A 95 -14.21 -10.67 7.05
N VAL A 96 -13.69 -10.58 8.26
CA VAL A 96 -14.11 -11.40 9.40
C VAL A 96 -14.85 -10.53 10.41
N SER A 97 -16.00 -11.00 10.88
CA SER A 97 -16.80 -10.33 11.91
C SER A 97 -17.41 -11.36 12.87
N VAL A 98 -17.50 -10.98 14.15
CA VAL A 98 -18.22 -11.76 15.17
C VAL A 98 -19.73 -11.54 15.00
N ASN A 99 -20.29 -12.25 14.03
CA ASN A 99 -21.69 -12.24 13.61
C ASN A 99 -22.05 -13.62 13.08
N ASP A 100 -23.35 -13.91 12.97
CA ASP A 100 -23.85 -15.10 12.28
C ASP A 100 -23.64 -15.01 10.75
N PRO A 101 -23.57 -16.17 10.05
CA PRO A 101 -23.33 -16.21 8.62
C PRO A 101 -24.42 -15.57 7.77
N PHE A 102 -25.65 -15.44 8.28
CA PHE A 102 -26.75 -14.83 7.53
C PHE A 102 -26.59 -13.31 7.48
N VAL A 103 -26.20 -12.70 8.60
CA VAL A 103 -25.92 -11.27 8.67
C VAL A 103 -24.67 -10.91 7.88
N THR A 104 -23.57 -11.68 8.01
CA THR A 104 -22.35 -11.38 7.24
C THR A 104 -22.56 -11.56 5.73
N LYS A 105 -23.38 -12.54 5.31
CA LYS A 105 -23.81 -12.71 3.91
C LYS A 105 -24.48 -11.45 3.37
N ASN A 106 -25.56 -11.02 4.03
CA ASN A 106 -26.34 -9.87 3.58
C ASN A 106 -25.52 -8.58 3.62
N TRP A 107 -24.59 -8.47 4.57
CA TRP A 107 -23.68 -7.34 4.64
C TRP A 107 -22.69 -7.32 3.47
N GLY A 108 -22.11 -8.47 3.13
CA GLY A 108 -21.27 -8.61 1.96
C GLY A 108 -22.01 -8.30 0.67
N GLU A 109 -23.19 -8.87 0.46
CA GLU A 109 -24.05 -8.60 -0.70
C GLU A 109 -24.39 -7.10 -0.79
N TYR A 110 -24.75 -6.46 0.33
CA TYR A 110 -25.04 -5.03 0.39
C TYR A 110 -23.86 -4.16 -0.04
N LEU A 111 -22.65 -4.45 0.46
CA LEU A 111 -21.45 -3.68 0.13
C LEU A 111 -20.94 -3.94 -1.29
N LEU A 112 -21.14 -5.16 -1.80
CA LEU A 112 -20.59 -5.60 -3.08
C LEU A 112 -21.56 -5.40 -4.25
N HIS A 113 -22.85 -5.13 -4.02
CA HIS A 113 -23.91 -5.04 -5.04
C HIS A 113 -23.56 -4.14 -6.24
N HIS A 114 -22.76 -3.09 -6.03
CA HIS A 114 -22.35 -2.15 -7.08
C HIS A 114 -20.93 -2.39 -7.63
N THR A 115 -20.32 -3.52 -7.32
CA THR A 115 -18.90 -3.77 -7.60
C THR A 115 -18.69 -5.13 -8.27
N VAL A 116 -17.69 -5.20 -9.15
CA VAL A 116 -17.25 -6.47 -9.79
C VAL A 116 -16.39 -7.32 -8.82
N ALA A 117 -16.29 -6.90 -7.56
CA ALA A 117 -15.40 -7.46 -6.55
C ALA A 117 -15.90 -8.74 -5.88
N GLY A 118 -17.10 -9.21 -6.22
CA GLY A 118 -17.79 -10.29 -5.52
C GLY A 118 -17.02 -11.62 -5.41
N HIS A 119 -16.03 -11.86 -6.28
CA HIS A 119 -15.20 -13.06 -6.23
C HIS A 119 -13.89 -12.88 -5.43
N GLN A 120 -13.45 -11.64 -5.20
CA GLN A 120 -12.17 -11.34 -4.53
C GLN A 120 -12.33 -11.03 -3.04
N VAL A 121 -13.47 -10.45 -2.66
CA VAL A 121 -13.80 -10.08 -1.28
C VAL A 121 -14.83 -11.05 -0.73
N ARG A 122 -14.39 -11.88 0.22
CA ARG A 122 -15.23 -12.88 0.90
C ARG A 122 -15.54 -12.42 2.32
N PHE A 123 -16.77 -12.66 2.76
CA PHE A 123 -17.24 -12.29 4.09
C PHE A 123 -17.44 -13.55 4.93
N LEU A 124 -16.70 -13.63 6.03
CA LEU A 124 -16.68 -14.77 6.93
C LEU A 124 -17.27 -14.39 8.28
N ALA A 125 -18.16 -15.24 8.77
CA ALA A 125 -18.74 -15.17 10.10
C ALA A 125 -17.90 -15.96 11.09
N ASP A 126 -17.67 -15.35 12.26
CA ASP A 126 -17.14 -15.98 13.47
C ASP A 126 -18.21 -15.91 14.59
N PRO A 127 -19.29 -16.71 14.54
CA PRO A 127 -20.46 -16.51 15.41
C PRO A 127 -20.14 -16.64 16.90
N ALA A 128 -19.22 -17.56 17.23
CA ALA A 128 -18.80 -17.84 18.60
C ALA A 128 -17.61 -16.97 19.05
N GLY A 129 -16.97 -16.24 18.13
CA GLY A 129 -15.78 -15.44 18.43
C GLY A 129 -14.53 -16.29 18.67
N GLU A 130 -14.53 -17.58 18.34
CA GLU A 130 -13.44 -18.52 18.66
C GLU A 130 -12.16 -18.16 17.91
N PHE A 131 -12.27 -17.87 16.60
CA PHE A 131 -11.15 -17.43 15.79
C PHE A 131 -10.58 -16.10 16.32
N THR A 132 -11.46 -15.16 16.60
CA THR A 132 -11.11 -13.84 17.12
C THR A 132 -10.46 -13.92 18.51
N LYS A 133 -10.90 -14.85 19.35
CA LYS A 133 -10.36 -15.12 20.69
C LYS A 133 -8.96 -15.70 20.62
N GLU A 134 -8.72 -16.66 19.74
CA GLU A 134 -7.41 -17.30 19.57
C GLU A 134 -6.35 -16.29 19.09
N LEU A 135 -6.76 -15.30 18.29
CA LEU A 135 -5.90 -14.20 17.86
C LEU A 135 -5.64 -13.14 18.96
N GLY A 136 -6.28 -13.25 20.13
CA GLY A 136 -6.20 -12.27 21.22
C GLY A 136 -6.97 -10.97 20.92
N LEU A 137 -7.83 -10.95 19.91
CA LEU A 137 -8.50 -9.75 19.40
C LEU A 137 -9.95 -9.62 19.83
N LEU A 138 -10.44 -10.54 20.65
CA LEU A 138 -11.77 -10.45 21.23
C LEU A 138 -11.77 -9.37 22.33
N PHE A 139 -12.75 -8.47 22.29
CA PHE A 139 -12.91 -7.45 23.32
C PHE A 139 -14.37 -7.29 23.73
N ASP A 140 -14.57 -6.82 24.97
CA ASP A 140 -15.89 -6.53 25.49
C ASP A 140 -16.47 -5.29 24.80
N ALA A 141 -17.46 -5.54 23.96
CA ALA A 141 -18.24 -4.53 23.25
C ALA A 141 -19.73 -4.59 23.62
N THR A 142 -20.08 -5.27 24.73
CA THR A 142 -21.45 -5.55 25.14
C THR A 142 -22.33 -4.31 25.23
N LYS A 143 -21.77 -3.17 25.67
CA LYS A 143 -22.49 -1.89 25.76
C LYS A 143 -23.05 -1.37 24.43
N VAL A 144 -22.40 -1.71 23.32
CA VAL A 144 -22.76 -1.21 21.98
C VAL A 144 -23.37 -2.32 21.13
N PHE A 145 -22.87 -3.54 21.25
CA PHE A 145 -23.19 -4.66 20.36
C PHE A 145 -23.90 -5.83 21.05
N GLY A 146 -24.09 -5.79 22.36
CA GLY A 146 -24.75 -6.82 23.16
C GLY A 146 -23.87 -8.01 23.56
N ASN A 147 -22.81 -8.29 22.82
CA ASN A 147 -21.85 -9.37 23.06
C ASN A 147 -20.39 -8.90 22.85
N GLU A 148 -19.43 -9.77 23.18
CA GLU A 148 -18.02 -9.58 22.83
C GLU A 148 -17.84 -9.58 21.32
N ARG A 149 -16.93 -8.74 20.81
CA ARG A 149 -16.69 -8.54 19.37
C ARG A 149 -15.21 -8.56 19.04
N SER A 150 -14.93 -8.61 17.74
CA SER A 150 -13.57 -8.45 17.23
C SER A 150 -13.12 -7.01 17.29
N LYS A 151 -11.92 -6.75 17.80
CA LYS A 151 -11.24 -5.49 17.55
C LYS A 151 -11.12 -5.27 16.05
N ARG A 152 -11.03 -4.01 15.64
CA ARG A 152 -10.75 -3.66 14.27
C ARG A 152 -9.26 -3.88 13.99
N TYR A 153 -8.99 -4.59 12.90
CA TYR A 153 -7.63 -4.84 12.46
C TYR A 153 -7.54 -5.09 10.97
N THR A 154 -6.33 -5.09 10.45
CA THR A 154 -6.00 -5.63 9.13
C THR A 154 -4.69 -6.40 9.22
N PHE A 155 -4.66 -7.60 8.64
CA PHE A 155 -3.47 -8.42 8.49
C PHE A 155 -3.10 -8.54 7.02
N LEU A 156 -1.81 -8.41 6.76
CA LEU A 156 -1.21 -8.79 5.48
C LEU A 156 -0.54 -10.14 5.66
N LEU A 157 -0.88 -11.08 4.76
CA LEU A 157 -0.34 -12.43 4.78
C LEU A 157 0.34 -12.74 3.46
N GLU A 158 1.40 -13.54 3.53
CA GLU A 158 2.10 -14.13 2.41
C GLU A 158 2.35 -15.61 2.74
N ASP A 159 1.83 -16.50 1.89
CA ASP A 159 1.96 -17.96 2.03
C ASP A 159 1.61 -18.50 3.43
N GLY A 160 0.51 -17.97 3.99
CA GLY A 160 -0.07 -18.38 5.26
C GLY A 160 0.60 -17.77 6.50
N VAL A 161 1.60 -16.91 6.31
CA VAL A 161 2.33 -16.24 7.39
C VAL A 161 1.96 -14.75 7.43
N ILE A 162 1.70 -14.24 8.62
CA ILE A 162 1.39 -12.83 8.86
C ILE A 162 2.67 -12.01 8.68
N THR A 163 2.71 -11.16 7.66
CA THR A 163 3.87 -10.29 7.38
C THR A 163 3.73 -8.93 8.06
N LYS A 164 2.52 -8.40 8.17
CA LYS A 164 2.23 -7.14 8.89
C LYS A 164 0.88 -7.18 9.59
N THR A 165 0.81 -6.48 10.73
CA THR A 165 -0.40 -6.36 11.56
C THR A 165 -0.74 -4.89 11.81
N PHE A 166 -1.98 -4.51 11.52
CA PHE A 166 -2.53 -3.18 11.81
C PHE A 166 -3.70 -3.35 12.76
N ILE A 167 -3.47 -3.20 14.07
CA ILE A 167 -4.49 -3.39 15.10
C ILE A 167 -4.78 -2.02 15.72
N GLU A 168 -6.06 -1.65 15.76
CA GLU A 168 -6.47 -0.38 16.36
C GLU A 168 -6.24 -0.39 17.87
N PRO A 169 -5.54 0.60 18.45
CA PRO A 169 -5.23 0.62 19.88
C PRO A 169 -6.50 0.67 20.74
N ASP A 170 -7.48 1.46 20.29
CA ASP A 170 -8.80 1.59 20.92
C ASP A 170 -9.77 0.47 20.49
N GLY A 171 -9.36 -0.39 19.55
CA GLY A 171 -10.13 -1.51 19.02
C GLY A 171 -11.30 -1.16 18.10
N VAL A 172 -11.73 0.11 18.03
CA VAL A 172 -12.97 0.51 17.32
C VAL A 172 -12.75 1.57 16.23
N SER A 173 -11.78 2.48 16.43
CA SER A 173 -11.38 3.56 15.51
C SER A 173 -11.02 3.02 14.12
N VAL A 174 -10.99 3.89 13.11
CA VAL A 174 -10.45 3.57 11.78
C VAL A 174 -9.32 4.56 11.55
N ASP A 175 -8.09 4.14 11.84
CA ASP A 175 -6.91 4.96 11.67
C ASP A 175 -5.74 4.14 11.13
N VAL A 176 -5.17 3.24 11.94
CA VAL A 176 -4.03 2.39 11.53
C VAL A 176 -4.44 1.28 10.58
N SER A 177 -5.68 0.79 10.66
CA SER A 177 -6.22 -0.26 9.79
C SER A 177 -6.94 0.31 8.55
N ASP A 178 -6.84 1.61 8.28
CA ASP A 178 -7.38 2.22 7.07
C ASP A 178 -6.66 1.74 5.81
N ALA A 179 -7.41 1.54 4.73
CA ALA A 179 -6.88 1.03 3.46
C ALA A 179 -5.77 1.91 2.88
N ASN A 180 -5.84 3.24 3.02
CA ASN A 180 -4.79 4.13 2.51
C ASN A 180 -3.49 3.95 3.29
N LYS A 181 -3.57 3.90 4.63
CA LYS A 181 -2.38 3.69 5.47
C LYS A 181 -1.74 2.34 5.23
N VAL A 182 -2.55 1.28 5.07
CA VAL A 182 -2.04 -0.04 4.73
C VAL A 182 -1.36 -0.04 3.35
N LEU A 183 -1.86 0.74 2.39
CA LEU A 183 -1.20 0.90 1.08
C LEU A 183 0.11 1.67 1.15
N GLU A 184 0.22 2.69 2.02
CA GLU A 184 1.45 3.44 2.28
C GLU A 184 2.50 2.56 2.97
N GLU A 185 2.08 1.71 3.89
CA GLU A 185 2.96 0.78 4.60
C GLU A 185 3.40 -0.40 3.74
N LEU A 186 2.83 -0.59 2.55
CA LEU A 186 3.36 -1.54 1.56
C LEU A 186 4.63 -1.01 0.85
N PHE A 187 5.07 0.22 1.14
CA PHE A 187 6.43 0.65 0.85
C PHE A 187 7.37 0.15 1.97
N ASP A 188 8.61 -0.22 1.64
CA ASP A 188 9.58 -0.65 2.65
C ASP A 188 10.13 0.58 3.38
N ILE A 189 9.45 0.98 4.45
CA ILE A 189 9.88 2.08 5.32
C ILE A 189 10.77 1.52 6.43
N SER A 190 12.04 1.91 6.46
CA SER A 190 12.99 1.54 7.50
C SER A 190 13.49 2.76 8.27
N TYR A 191 13.63 2.61 9.57
CA TYR A 191 14.10 3.68 10.46
C TYR A 191 15.52 3.37 10.95
N SER A 192 16.40 4.36 10.85
CA SER A 192 17.78 4.28 11.31
C SER A 192 18.16 5.50 12.14
N ARG A 193 19.33 5.45 12.77
CA ARG A 193 19.88 6.59 13.51
C ARG A 193 20.40 7.63 12.52
N SER A 194 20.09 8.90 12.78
CA SER A 194 20.58 10.01 11.97
C SER A 194 22.09 10.16 12.13
N SER A 195 22.77 10.47 11.03
CA SER A 195 24.23 10.59 10.98
C SER A 195 24.62 12.06 11.05
N GLY A 196 24.87 12.55 12.26
CA GLY A 196 25.29 13.94 12.51
C GLY A 196 26.24 14.06 13.70
N PRO A 197 26.98 15.17 13.84
CA PRO A 197 27.92 15.39 14.94
C PRO A 197 27.22 15.19 16.29
N GLY A 198 27.74 14.22 17.05
CA GLY A 198 27.02 13.53 18.11
C GLY A 198 26.68 14.38 19.33
N GLY A 199 25.38 14.64 19.53
CA GLY A 199 24.82 15.02 20.82
C GLY A 199 24.20 13.81 21.54
N GLN A 200 23.97 13.92 22.86
CA GLN A 200 23.39 12.86 23.72
C GLN A 200 22.11 12.20 23.17
N LYS A 201 21.34 12.91 22.31
CA LYS A 201 20.09 12.42 21.70
C LYS A 201 20.27 11.77 20.32
N VAL A 202 21.32 12.08 19.56
CA VAL A 202 21.60 11.48 18.24
C VAL A 202 21.82 9.95 18.38
N ASN A 203 22.35 9.52 19.53
CA ASN A 203 22.62 8.12 19.82
C ASN A 203 21.41 7.32 20.36
N LYS A 204 20.27 7.95 20.67
CA LYS A 204 19.15 7.29 21.36
C LYS A 204 17.88 7.08 20.52
N THR A 205 17.62 7.89 19.50
CA THR A 205 16.35 7.81 18.74
C THR A 205 16.60 7.53 17.26
N SER A 206 15.97 6.49 16.71
CA SER A 206 15.97 6.18 15.28
C SER A 206 15.01 7.11 14.53
N SER A 207 15.47 8.31 14.19
CA SER A 207 14.64 9.33 13.53
C SER A 207 14.77 9.35 12.00
N LYS A 208 15.87 8.86 11.42
CA LYS A 208 16.07 8.85 9.96
C LYS A 208 15.13 7.86 9.31
N ALA A 209 14.26 8.31 8.42
CA ALA A 209 13.35 7.47 7.66
C ALA A 209 13.96 7.18 6.27
N THR A 210 13.89 5.92 5.85
CA THR A 210 14.28 5.46 4.51
C THR A 210 13.07 4.78 3.89
N ILE A 211 12.58 5.32 2.78
CA ILE A 211 11.51 4.71 1.98
C ILE A 211 12.17 4.00 0.81
N ALA A 212 11.91 2.71 0.68
CA ALA A 212 12.38 1.90 -0.41
C ALA A 212 11.24 1.24 -1.18
N LEU A 213 11.46 1.09 -2.48
CA LEU A 213 10.80 0.08 -3.30
C LEU A 213 11.87 -0.93 -3.71
N GLY A 214 11.54 -2.21 -3.59
CA GLY A 214 12.43 -3.31 -3.89
C GLY A 214 12.97 -3.28 -5.33
N PRO A 215 14.02 -4.06 -5.62
CA PRO A 215 14.61 -4.12 -6.95
C PRO A 215 13.56 -4.50 -8.00
N GLY A 216 13.60 -3.80 -9.13
CA GLY A 216 12.66 -3.95 -10.22
C GLY A 216 11.26 -3.37 -9.98
N GLN A 217 10.90 -2.95 -8.76
CA GLN A 217 9.52 -2.51 -8.47
C GLN A 217 9.19 -1.09 -8.98
N TRP A 218 10.20 -0.26 -9.24
CA TRP A 218 10.00 1.11 -9.69
C TRP A 218 9.44 1.15 -11.12
N LEU A 219 8.39 1.95 -11.36
CA LEU A 219 7.69 2.10 -12.64
C LEU A 219 7.09 0.80 -13.22
N ILE A 220 6.94 -0.24 -12.39
CA ILE A 220 6.06 -1.37 -12.71
C ILE A 220 4.61 -0.91 -12.51
N PRO A 221 3.71 -1.10 -13.50
CA PRO A 221 2.29 -0.75 -13.36
C PRO A 221 1.62 -1.35 -12.12
N ALA A 222 2.04 -2.57 -11.76
CA ALA A 222 1.59 -3.31 -10.58
C ALA A 222 2.02 -2.67 -9.24
N THR A 223 3.22 -2.09 -9.13
CA THR A 223 3.68 -1.50 -7.85
C THR A 223 3.48 0.01 -7.79
N CYS A 224 3.55 0.70 -8.93
CA CYS A 224 3.48 2.16 -9.05
C CYS A 224 2.15 2.65 -9.67
N TYR A 225 1.03 1.97 -9.42
CA TYR A 225 -0.30 2.32 -9.96
C TYR A 225 -0.77 3.73 -9.56
N TRP A 226 -0.27 4.26 -8.44
CA TRP A 226 -0.57 5.61 -7.94
C TRP A 226 0.00 6.71 -8.84
N ILE A 227 0.90 6.35 -9.77
CA ILE A 227 1.40 7.19 -10.84
C ILE A 227 0.61 6.86 -12.12
N PRO A 228 -0.16 7.79 -12.70
CA PRO A 228 -0.82 7.61 -13.99
C PRO A 228 0.13 7.11 -15.10
N GLN A 229 -0.37 6.24 -15.98
CA GLN A 229 0.43 5.67 -17.09
C GLN A 229 1.19 6.71 -17.94
N PRO A 230 0.58 7.85 -18.36
CA PRO A 230 1.31 8.87 -19.12
C PRO A 230 2.54 9.41 -18.38
N ILE A 231 2.43 9.54 -17.05
CA ILE A 231 3.51 9.98 -16.19
C ILE A 231 4.58 8.89 -16.07
N GLN A 232 4.18 7.63 -15.92
CA GLN A 232 5.14 6.51 -15.89
C GLN A 232 6.00 6.46 -17.16
N HIS A 233 5.42 6.73 -18.34
CA HIS A 233 6.17 6.81 -19.59
C HIS A 233 7.19 7.94 -19.58
N GLN A 234 6.79 9.15 -19.16
CA GLN A 234 7.72 10.28 -19.04
C GLN A 234 8.84 10.02 -18.02
N LEU A 235 8.53 9.34 -16.91
CA LEU A 235 9.51 8.98 -15.88
C LEU A 235 10.47 7.86 -16.31
N LYS A 236 10.06 6.97 -17.23
CA LYS A 236 10.96 5.98 -17.85
C LYS A 236 12.01 6.65 -18.74
N GLU A 237 11.63 7.72 -19.43
CA GLU A 237 12.54 8.53 -20.25
C GLU A 237 13.42 9.43 -19.39
N ASN A 238 12.83 10.07 -18.37
CA ASN A 238 13.49 10.99 -17.47
C ASN A 238 13.73 10.35 -16.09
N LYS A 239 14.89 9.69 -15.94
CA LYS A 239 15.28 9.06 -14.68
C LYS A 239 15.22 10.02 -13.49
N ILE A 240 14.69 9.51 -12.38
CA ILE A 240 14.60 10.23 -11.10
C ILE A 240 15.91 10.06 -10.33
N ARG A 241 16.34 11.09 -9.60
CA ARG A 241 17.55 11.04 -8.76
C ARG A 241 17.62 9.87 -7.78
N TYR A 242 16.47 9.44 -7.25
CA TYR A 242 16.34 8.43 -6.21
C TYR A 242 16.18 6.99 -6.74
N GLU A 243 16.23 6.82 -8.06
CA GLU A 243 16.16 5.52 -8.70
C GLU A 243 17.50 4.77 -8.56
N THR A 244 17.41 3.51 -8.12
CA THR A 244 18.57 2.63 -7.98
C THR A 244 18.90 1.95 -9.31
N LYS A 245 20.14 1.49 -9.47
CA LYS A 245 20.59 0.78 -10.69
C LYS A 245 19.82 -0.50 -10.99
N VAL A 246 19.15 -1.08 -9.98
CA VAL A 246 18.39 -2.33 -10.08
C VAL A 246 16.90 -2.05 -10.33
N GLY A 247 16.51 -0.81 -10.66
CA GLY A 247 15.11 -0.46 -10.90
C GLY A 247 14.24 -0.48 -9.63
N GLY A 248 14.84 -0.24 -8.46
CA GLY A 248 14.13 0.09 -7.21
C GLY A 248 14.21 1.59 -6.91
N LEU A 249 13.53 2.03 -5.86
CA LEU A 249 13.54 3.44 -5.41
C LEU A 249 14.13 3.50 -4.00
N LEU A 250 14.98 4.49 -3.70
CA LEU A 250 15.52 4.69 -2.35
C LEU A 250 15.56 6.18 -2.00
N ILE A 251 14.77 6.58 -1.01
CA ILE A 251 14.67 7.97 -0.54
C ILE A 251 14.91 8.01 0.96
N GLN A 252 15.74 8.94 1.42
CA GLN A 252 16.08 9.09 2.82
C GLN A 252 15.84 10.53 3.29
N SER A 253 15.36 10.69 4.52
CA SER A 253 15.26 11.98 5.20
C SER A 253 15.55 11.89 6.68
N ASP A 254 16.26 12.90 7.19
CA ASP A 254 16.64 13.07 8.59
C ASP A 254 16.56 14.53 9.06
N VAL A 255 15.71 15.35 8.43
CA VAL A 255 15.57 16.78 8.75
C VAL A 255 14.84 17.01 10.07
N PHE A 256 13.76 16.26 10.31
CA PHE A 256 12.91 16.40 11.48
C PHE A 256 13.34 15.49 12.63
N ARG A 257 12.90 15.85 13.84
CA ARG A 257 13.10 15.02 15.04
C ARG A 257 12.13 13.84 15.09
N SER A 258 10.94 13.99 14.51
CA SER A 258 9.94 12.93 14.43
C SER A 258 10.21 12.01 13.24
N ARG A 259 10.08 10.70 13.45
CA ARG A 259 10.21 9.71 12.38
C ARG A 259 9.07 9.80 11.37
N ASP A 260 7.87 10.15 11.81
CA ASP A 260 6.67 10.25 10.96
C ASP A 260 6.75 11.49 10.04
N ASP A 261 7.30 12.59 10.56
CA ASP A 261 7.56 13.80 9.77
C ASP A 261 8.64 13.53 8.71
N ASN A 262 9.68 12.77 9.06
CA ASN A 262 10.72 12.37 8.11
C ASN A 262 10.18 11.43 7.02
N ALA A 263 9.28 10.50 7.35
CA ALA A 263 8.60 9.66 6.36
C ALA A 263 7.74 10.51 5.41
N SER A 264 6.95 11.43 5.95
CA SER A 264 6.15 12.39 5.18
C SER A 264 7.02 13.25 4.25
N GLU A 265 8.20 13.65 4.72
CA GLU A 265 9.15 14.43 3.92
C GLU A 265 9.76 13.62 2.77
N CYS A 266 10.07 12.33 2.97
CA CYS A 266 10.51 11.45 1.89
C CYS A 266 9.46 11.37 0.76
N PHE A 267 8.17 11.27 1.09
CA PHE A 267 7.10 11.31 0.09
C PHE A 267 7.00 12.66 -0.60
N LYS A 268 7.18 13.78 0.12
CA LYS A 268 7.24 15.11 -0.50
C LYS A 268 8.39 15.23 -1.50
N LYS A 269 9.59 14.79 -1.12
CA LYS A 269 10.77 14.77 -2.01
C LYS A 269 10.51 13.94 -3.27
N LEU A 270 9.85 12.79 -3.15
CA LEU A 270 9.46 11.97 -4.29
C LEU A 270 8.51 12.74 -5.22
N LEU A 271 7.49 13.36 -4.64
CA LEU A 271 6.43 14.04 -5.37
C LEU A 271 6.95 15.30 -6.09
N ASP A 272 7.83 16.07 -5.44
CA ASP A 272 8.46 17.25 -6.04
C ASP A 272 9.39 16.86 -7.19
N GLU A 273 10.14 15.78 -7.04
CA GLU A 273 11.01 15.27 -8.09
C GLU A 273 10.17 14.78 -9.29
N ILE A 274 9.06 14.07 -9.06
CA ILE A 274 8.11 13.67 -10.12
C ILE A 274 7.56 14.93 -10.82
N LYS A 275 7.06 15.92 -10.07
CA LYS A 275 6.53 17.17 -10.66
C LYS A 275 7.56 17.91 -11.51
N SER A 276 8.83 17.88 -11.14
CA SER A 276 9.90 18.55 -11.90
C SER A 276 10.19 17.89 -13.25
N LYS A 277 9.94 16.57 -13.37
CA LYS A 277 10.24 15.79 -14.58
C LYS A 277 9.04 15.58 -15.48
N VAL A 278 7.84 15.73 -14.94
CA VAL A 278 6.59 15.52 -15.66
C VAL A 278 6.15 16.81 -16.30
N TYR A 279 5.99 16.76 -17.62
CA TYR A 279 5.45 17.87 -18.39
C TYR A 279 4.01 17.56 -18.78
N PHE A 280 3.11 18.47 -18.40
CA PHE A 280 1.76 18.51 -18.94
C PHE A 280 1.73 19.57 -20.03
N PRO A 281 1.21 19.27 -21.23
CA PRO A 281 1.00 20.28 -22.26
C PRO A 281 0.02 21.32 -21.71
N GLY A 282 0.55 22.49 -21.35
CA GLY A 282 -0.24 23.64 -20.94
C GLY A 282 -0.88 24.34 -22.13
N GLU A 283 -1.80 25.25 -21.84
CA GLU A 283 -2.32 26.15 -22.86
C GLU A 283 -1.18 27.03 -23.42
N ILE A 284 -1.14 27.19 -24.74
CA ILE A 284 -0.13 27.99 -25.42
C ILE A 284 -0.31 29.45 -24.98
N SER A 285 0.75 30.04 -24.41
CA SER A 285 0.78 31.47 -24.03
C SER A 285 0.41 32.36 -25.21
N GLU A 286 -0.31 33.45 -24.96
CA GLU A 286 -0.66 34.44 -25.98
C GLU A 286 0.60 35.03 -26.66
N GLU A 287 1.69 35.18 -25.91
CA GLU A 287 2.97 35.65 -26.42
C GLU A 287 3.58 34.67 -27.42
N ASP A 288 3.50 33.36 -27.14
CA ASP A 288 3.98 32.33 -28.04
C ASP A 288 3.13 32.27 -29.30
N LYS A 289 1.80 32.42 -29.20
CA LYS A 289 0.91 32.51 -30.38
C LYS A 289 1.32 33.69 -31.27
N GLN A 290 1.54 34.86 -30.70
CA GLN A 290 1.96 36.05 -31.44
C GLN A 290 3.36 35.87 -32.06
N LYS A 291 4.28 35.21 -31.37
CA LYS A 291 5.61 34.88 -31.89
C LYS A 291 5.50 33.94 -33.10
N TRP A 292 4.67 32.91 -33.03
CA TRP A 292 4.44 31.98 -34.13
C TRP A 292 3.79 32.67 -35.34
N GLU A 293 2.78 33.53 -35.12
CA GLU A 293 2.19 34.34 -36.21
C GLU A 293 3.23 35.26 -36.89
N ARG A 294 4.11 35.88 -36.10
CA ARG A 294 5.17 36.75 -36.64
C ARG A 294 6.16 35.95 -37.48
N LEU A 295 6.59 34.78 -37.00
CA LEU A 295 7.48 33.88 -37.74
C LEU A 295 6.83 33.38 -39.03
N GLU A 296 5.53 33.08 -38.99
CA GLU A 296 4.78 32.65 -40.16
C GLU A 296 4.67 33.75 -41.22
N LYS A 297 4.38 34.98 -40.81
CA LYS A 297 4.37 36.16 -41.71
C LYS A 297 5.74 36.38 -42.36
N LEU A 298 6.82 36.35 -41.58
CA LEU A 298 8.19 36.48 -42.09
C LEU A 298 8.57 35.35 -43.06
N SER A 299 8.17 34.12 -42.78
CA SER A 299 8.39 32.97 -43.68
C SER A 299 7.63 33.14 -45.00
N LYS A 300 6.35 33.57 -44.94
CA LYS A 300 5.53 33.87 -46.12
C LYS A 300 6.15 34.99 -46.97
N GLU A 301 6.66 36.05 -46.35
CA GLU A 301 7.35 37.15 -47.05
C GLU A 301 8.65 36.71 -47.72
N ARG A 302 9.51 35.98 -47.01
CA ARG A 302 10.74 35.41 -47.60
C ARG A 302 10.42 34.51 -48.79
N ARG A 303 9.39 33.68 -48.68
CA ARG A 303 8.94 32.79 -49.77
C ARG A 303 8.44 33.58 -50.98
N LYS A 304 7.70 34.68 -50.77
CA LYS A 304 7.27 35.58 -51.86
C LYS A 304 8.47 36.24 -52.54
N LEU A 305 9.45 36.73 -51.77
CA LEU A 305 10.65 37.36 -52.30
C LEU A 305 11.49 36.38 -53.13
N GLN A 306 11.72 35.17 -52.63
CA GLN A 306 12.43 34.12 -53.38
C GLN A 306 11.70 33.77 -54.68
N LYS A 307 10.36 33.64 -54.66
CA LYS A 307 9.58 33.39 -55.88
C LYS A 307 9.72 34.53 -56.89
N LYS A 308 9.72 35.78 -56.42
CA LYS A 308 9.90 36.97 -57.27
C LYS A 308 11.29 37.01 -57.91
N GLN A 309 12.35 36.84 -57.11
CA GLN A 309 13.73 36.75 -57.59
C GLN A 309 13.90 35.63 -58.63
N HIS A 310 13.29 34.46 -58.38
CA HIS A 310 13.35 33.34 -59.31
C HIS A 310 12.57 33.62 -60.61
N SER A 311 11.44 34.32 -60.54
CA SER A 311 10.69 34.77 -61.72
C SER A 311 11.48 35.78 -62.55
N GLU A 312 12.10 36.77 -61.91
CA GLU A 312 12.94 37.79 -62.57
C GLU A 312 14.17 37.15 -63.24
N LYS A 313 14.83 36.21 -62.56
CA LYS A 313 15.94 35.42 -63.14
C LYS A 313 15.50 34.59 -64.35
N LYS A 314 14.26 34.08 -64.38
CA LYS A 314 13.70 33.40 -65.55
C LYS A 314 13.42 34.38 -66.70
N LYS A 315 12.83 35.55 -66.40
CA LYS A 315 12.56 36.60 -67.40
C LYS A 315 13.84 37.19 -68.00
N SER A 316 14.89 37.38 -67.20
CA SER A 316 16.18 37.88 -67.70
C SER A 316 16.86 36.89 -68.65
N ARG A 317 16.65 35.58 -68.44
CA ARG A 317 17.12 34.50 -69.33
C ARG A 317 16.31 34.36 -70.61
N SER A 318 15.08 34.88 -70.66
CA SER A 318 14.19 34.79 -71.83
C SER A 318 14.21 36.02 -72.72
N LYS A 319 15.01 37.05 -72.41
CA LYS A 319 15.28 38.13 -73.36
C LYS A 319 16.18 37.55 -74.46
N ASN A 320 15.62 37.25 -75.62
CA ASN A 320 16.40 37.03 -76.82
C ASN A 320 17.26 38.28 -77.06
N PHE A 321 18.57 38.07 -77.14
CA PHE A 321 19.48 39.03 -77.74
C PHE A 321 19.29 38.89 -79.25
N ASP A 322 18.45 39.74 -79.84
CA ASP A 322 18.47 39.96 -81.29
C ASP A 322 19.78 40.69 -81.60
N TRP A 323 20.75 39.97 -82.15
CA TRP A 323 21.99 40.52 -82.68
C TRP A 323 21.93 40.58 -84.21
#